data_AF-A0A819WBG0-F1
#
_entry.id   AF-A0A819WBG0-F1
#
_cell.length_a   1.000
_cell.length_b   1.000
_cell.length_c   1.000
_cell.angle_alpha   90.00
_cell.angle_beta   90.00
_cell.angle_gamma   90.00
#
_symmetry.space_group_name_H-M   'P 1'
#
loop_
_entity.id
_entity.type
_entity.pdbx_description
1 polymer ?
#
loop_
_entity_poly.entity_id
_entity_poly.type
_entity_poly.pdbx_seq_one_letter_code
_entity_poly.pdbx_strand_id
1 'polypeptide(L)'
;MDENDIVIKHARSYIGVFGPRIDDIANEVASAAGIPNALSCPYHITLITKDELRQLMADLSNKIDDLYENATTIDTKHIYSLGLGGDPKGGCWVVIIWNAGNIFRKKYGLCFKQFHITLSNNDDHSLNKSLYSLRDIFSIENLNLNIIDHLVLLYNLSNQYDQALIYVREMCIRFPDSEKAMLAYARAMHLIDEQNNEKIQEYCYKRILNCASNYTEWECLFGKNELEQIPEGLKINLFMPWTSTIRQRFINIYSEEQPQFSQKAHHHLLVPFIGPRQTNQNL
;
A
#
# COMPACT_ATOMS: atom_id res chain seq x y z
N MET A 1 10.38 -25.40 -5.07
CA MET A 1 10.58 -24.45 -6.18
C MET A 1 10.50 -23.09 -5.54
N ASP A 2 11.57 -22.31 -5.61
CA ASP A 2 11.67 -21.04 -4.86
C ASP A 2 10.59 -20.06 -5.33
N GLU A 3 9.78 -19.58 -4.40
CA GLU A 3 8.65 -18.68 -4.60
C GLU A 3 9.02 -17.25 -5.03
N ASN A 4 10.27 -16.97 -5.41
CA ASN A 4 10.72 -15.62 -5.74
C ASN A 4 11.24 -15.50 -7.18
N ASP A 5 10.29 -15.50 -8.11
CA ASP A 5 10.47 -15.25 -9.56
C ASP A 5 10.51 -13.76 -9.94
N ILE A 6 10.76 -12.85 -8.98
CA ILE A 6 10.87 -11.41 -9.25
C ILE A 6 12.26 -10.90 -8.92
N VAL A 7 12.90 -10.23 -9.89
CA VAL A 7 14.24 -9.65 -9.77
C VAL A 7 14.17 -8.15 -10.06
N ILE A 8 14.72 -7.35 -9.15
CA ILE A 8 14.94 -5.92 -9.35
C ILE A 8 16.37 -5.73 -9.83
N LYS A 9 16.55 -5.09 -10.99
CA LYS A 9 17.89 -4.88 -11.57
C LYS A 9 17.98 -3.59 -12.37
N HIS A 10 19.22 -3.14 -12.53
CA HIS A 10 19.57 -2.10 -13.48
C HIS A 10 19.55 -2.65 -14.91
N ALA A 11 18.82 -2.00 -15.79
CA ALA A 11 18.77 -2.33 -17.21
C ALA A 11 18.74 -1.03 -18.03
N ARG A 12 19.60 -0.91 -19.05
CA ARG A 12 19.55 0.20 -20.03
C ARG A 12 19.35 1.60 -19.40
N SER A 13 20.06 1.89 -18.30
CA SER A 13 20.00 3.16 -17.57
C SER A 13 18.71 3.42 -16.78
N TYR A 14 17.93 2.39 -16.40
CA TYR A 14 16.80 2.51 -15.47
C TYR A 14 16.79 1.33 -14.49
N ILE A 15 16.10 1.46 -13.36
CA ILE A 15 15.90 0.35 -12.42
C ILE A 15 14.50 -0.20 -12.65
N GLY A 16 14.43 -1.49 -12.99
CA GLY A 16 13.20 -2.18 -13.30
C GLY A 16 13.00 -3.44 -12.48
N VAL A 17 11.76 -3.88 -12.41
CA VAL A 17 11.32 -5.14 -11.83
C VAL A 17 10.97 -6.09 -12.97
N PHE A 18 11.54 -7.28 -12.94
CA PHE A 18 11.45 -8.28 -14.00
C PHE A 18 11.22 -9.67 -13.42
N GLY A 19 10.94 -10.64 -14.29
CA GLY A 19 10.95 -12.07 -13.98
C GLY A 19 9.61 -12.74 -14.29
N PRO A 20 9.55 -14.09 -14.23
CA PRO A 20 8.41 -14.87 -14.71
C PRO A 20 7.06 -14.37 -14.17
N ARG A 21 6.97 -14.03 -12.89
CA ARG A 21 5.72 -13.53 -12.30
C ARG A 21 5.26 -12.19 -12.91
N ILE A 22 6.17 -11.32 -13.33
CA ILE A 22 5.81 -10.07 -14.02
C ILE A 22 5.31 -10.37 -15.44
N ASP A 23 5.95 -11.33 -16.12
CA ASP A 23 5.53 -11.79 -17.45
C ASP A 23 4.15 -12.47 -17.37
N ASP A 24 3.91 -13.31 -16.36
CA ASP A 24 2.63 -14.00 -16.14
C ASP A 24 1.49 -13.01 -15.94
N ILE A 25 1.68 -11.98 -15.08
CA ILE A 25 0.69 -10.92 -14.88
C ILE A 25 0.36 -10.23 -16.22
N ALA A 26 1.38 -9.92 -17.01
CA ALA A 26 1.21 -9.25 -18.29
C ALA A 26 0.46 -10.12 -19.30
N ASN A 27 0.86 -11.39 -19.41
CA ASN A 27 0.28 -12.36 -20.32
C ASN A 27 -1.16 -12.72 -19.96
N GLU A 28 -1.48 -12.84 -18.67
CA GLU A 28 -2.84 -13.11 -18.18
C GLU A 28 -3.79 -11.98 -18.61
N VAL A 29 -3.41 -10.72 -18.33
CA VAL A 29 -4.23 -9.56 -18.68
C VAL A 29 -4.31 -9.37 -20.20
N ALA A 30 -3.20 -9.55 -20.93
CA ALA A 30 -3.20 -9.45 -22.38
C ALA A 30 -4.08 -10.51 -23.04
N SER A 31 -3.99 -11.76 -22.59
CA SER A 31 -4.79 -12.88 -23.10
C SER A 31 -6.28 -12.68 -22.82
N ALA A 32 -6.64 -12.27 -21.61
CA ALA A 32 -8.03 -11.98 -21.24
C ALA A 32 -8.64 -10.86 -22.09
N ALA A 33 -7.83 -9.88 -22.50
CA ALA A 33 -8.24 -8.76 -23.33
C ALA A 33 -8.13 -9.01 -24.85
N GLY A 34 -7.67 -10.19 -25.27
CA GLY A 34 -7.43 -10.49 -26.69
C GLY A 34 -6.32 -9.62 -27.33
N ILE A 35 -5.38 -9.13 -26.51
CA ILE A 35 -4.23 -8.35 -26.98
C ILE A 35 -3.16 -9.35 -27.42
N PRO A 36 -2.67 -9.30 -28.67
CA PRO A 36 -1.57 -10.16 -29.10
C PRO A 36 -0.33 -9.92 -28.24
N ASN A 37 0.37 -10.99 -27.86
CA ASN A 37 1.67 -10.87 -27.18
C ASN A 37 2.66 -10.18 -28.13
N ALA A 38 2.85 -8.88 -27.92
CA ALA A 38 3.48 -8.00 -28.89
C ALA A 38 5.00 -7.80 -28.67
N LEU A 39 5.52 -8.16 -27.50
CA LEU A 39 6.87 -7.78 -27.11
C LEU A 39 7.91 -8.87 -27.39
N SER A 40 8.99 -8.45 -28.06
CA SER A 40 10.21 -9.23 -28.25
C SER A 40 11.13 -9.22 -27.02
N CYS A 41 10.74 -8.52 -25.96
CA CYS A 41 11.48 -8.39 -24.71
C CYS A 41 10.61 -8.76 -23.50
N PRO A 42 11.24 -9.17 -22.37
CA PRO A 42 10.52 -9.44 -21.13
C PRO A 42 9.74 -8.20 -20.64
N TYR A 43 8.57 -8.44 -20.05
CA TYR A 43 7.79 -7.42 -19.40
C TYR A 43 8.51 -6.90 -18.16
N HIS A 44 8.21 -5.65 -17.79
CA HIS A 44 8.83 -5.03 -16.62
C HIS A 44 7.96 -3.92 -16.03
N ILE A 45 8.20 -3.65 -14.74
CA ILE A 45 7.72 -2.46 -14.06
C ILE A 45 8.91 -1.52 -13.88
N THR A 46 8.80 -0.28 -14.34
CA THR A 46 9.87 0.72 -14.14
C THR A 46 9.80 1.33 -12.75
N LEU A 47 10.73 0.96 -11.84
CA LEU A 47 10.84 1.51 -10.50
C LEU A 47 11.44 2.92 -10.50
N ILE A 48 12.58 3.12 -11.18
CA ILE A 48 13.24 4.42 -11.36
C ILE A 48 13.47 4.62 -12.85
N THR A 49 12.99 5.75 -13.41
CA THR A 49 13.17 6.07 -14.83
C THR A 49 14.60 6.47 -15.15
N LYS A 50 14.92 6.56 -16.44
CA LYS A 50 16.24 6.99 -16.89
C LYS A 50 16.61 8.39 -16.40
N ASP A 51 15.66 9.32 -16.44
CA ASP A 51 15.91 10.71 -16.05
C ASP A 51 16.00 10.87 -14.53
N GLU A 52 15.16 10.14 -13.79
CA GLU A 52 15.26 10.07 -12.32
C GLU A 52 16.60 9.48 -11.89
N LEU A 53 17.07 8.41 -12.53
CA LEU A 53 18.36 7.81 -12.21
C LEU A 53 19.51 8.78 -12.49
N ARG A 54 19.46 9.51 -13.60
CA ARG A 54 20.46 10.54 -13.93
C ARG A 54 20.50 11.67 -12.90
N GLN A 55 19.33 12.15 -12.46
CA GLN A 55 19.24 13.17 -11.41
C GLN A 55 19.82 12.66 -10.09
N LEU A 56 19.41 11.46 -9.67
CA LEU A 56 19.96 10.81 -8.48
C LEU A 56 21.48 10.63 -8.58
N MET A 57 22.01 10.25 -9.74
CA MET A 57 23.46 10.09 -9.94
C MET A 57 24.21 11.43 -9.87
N ALA A 58 23.61 12.53 -10.31
CA ALA A 58 24.20 13.86 -10.18
C ALA A 58 24.27 14.30 -8.71
N ASP A 59 23.25 13.97 -7.92
CA ASP A 59 23.14 14.39 -6.52
C ASP A 59 23.87 13.43 -5.55
N LEU A 60 23.91 12.13 -5.85
CA LEU A 60 24.41 11.07 -4.97
C LEU A 60 25.75 10.49 -5.41
N SER A 61 26.68 11.35 -5.86
CA SER A 61 27.92 11.03 -6.61
C SER A 61 28.78 9.81 -6.19
N ASN A 62 28.54 9.12 -5.06
CA ASN A 62 29.22 7.88 -4.67
C ASN A 62 28.31 6.78 -4.04
N LYS A 63 26.99 6.75 -4.29
CA LYS A 63 26.06 5.79 -3.63
C LYS A 63 25.16 4.98 -4.57
N ILE A 64 25.60 4.76 -5.80
CA ILE A 64 24.78 4.02 -6.77
C ILE A 64 24.67 2.53 -6.40
N ASP A 65 25.76 1.94 -5.88
CA ASP A 65 25.77 0.56 -5.43
C ASP A 65 24.82 0.37 -4.23
N ASP A 66 24.84 1.31 -3.27
CA ASP A 66 23.85 1.35 -2.17
C ASP A 66 22.42 1.43 -2.70
N LEU A 67 22.16 2.27 -3.71
CA LEU A 67 20.82 2.39 -4.32
C LEU A 67 20.36 1.05 -4.88
N TYR A 68 21.24 0.33 -5.59
CA TYR A 68 20.93 -0.98 -6.16
C TYR A 68 20.75 -2.05 -5.10
N GLU A 69 21.65 -2.14 -4.12
CA GLU A 69 21.55 -3.10 -3.03
C GLU A 69 20.23 -2.92 -2.28
N ASN A 70 19.91 -1.68 -1.89
CA ASN A 70 18.63 -1.35 -1.26
C ASN A 70 17.42 -1.62 -2.18
N ALA A 71 17.57 -1.50 -3.50
CA ALA A 71 16.48 -1.80 -4.43
C ALA A 71 16.18 -3.30 -4.49
N THR A 72 17.20 -4.16 -4.38
CA THR A 72 17.01 -5.62 -4.39
C THR A 72 16.31 -6.15 -3.14
N THR A 73 16.31 -5.39 -2.05
CA THR A 73 15.64 -5.77 -0.79
C THR A 73 14.18 -5.29 -0.70
N ILE A 74 13.65 -4.61 -1.73
CA ILE A 74 12.26 -4.13 -1.71
C ILE A 74 11.32 -5.33 -1.73
N ASP A 75 10.28 -5.28 -0.90
CA ASP A 75 9.22 -6.30 -0.90
C ASP A 75 8.50 -6.36 -2.26
N THR A 76 8.58 -7.51 -2.92
CA THR A 76 7.92 -7.82 -4.20
C THR A 76 6.74 -8.79 -4.05
N LYS A 77 6.43 -9.25 -2.83
CA LYS A 77 5.31 -10.17 -2.59
C LYS A 77 3.99 -9.49 -2.92
N HIS A 78 3.87 -8.20 -2.60
CA HIS A 78 2.65 -7.43 -2.70
C HIS A 78 2.60 -6.54 -3.95
N ILE A 79 2.77 -7.16 -5.12
CA ILE A 79 2.52 -6.56 -6.43
C ILE A 79 1.16 -7.07 -6.92
N TYR A 80 0.21 -6.15 -7.08
CA TYR A 80 -1.16 -6.47 -7.51
C TYR A 80 -1.46 -5.87 -8.87
N SER A 81 -2.04 -6.69 -9.76
CA SER A 81 -2.66 -6.22 -11.00
C SER A 81 -4.09 -5.78 -10.73
N LEU A 82 -4.48 -4.64 -11.29
CA LEU A 82 -5.88 -4.17 -11.26
C LEU A 82 -6.59 -4.34 -12.60
N GLY A 83 -5.88 -4.82 -13.62
CA GLY A 83 -6.41 -5.04 -14.95
C GLY A 83 -5.84 -4.09 -16.00
N LEU A 84 -6.54 -4.04 -17.13
CA LEU A 84 -6.10 -3.37 -18.34
C LEU A 84 -6.44 -1.88 -18.34
N GLY A 85 -5.44 -1.05 -18.63
CA GLY A 85 -5.60 0.37 -18.92
C GLY A 85 -5.24 0.77 -20.35
N GLY A 86 -5.65 1.99 -20.72
CA GLY A 86 -5.30 2.66 -21.98
C GLY A 86 -6.38 2.58 -23.07
N ASP A 87 -6.01 2.64 -24.35
CA ASP A 87 -6.91 2.53 -25.53
C ASP A 87 -6.42 1.44 -26.52
N PRO A 88 -7.28 0.52 -27.03
CA PRO A 88 -6.85 -0.49 -28.01
C PRO A 88 -6.18 0.08 -29.25
N LYS A 89 -6.53 1.31 -29.65
CA LYS A 89 -5.95 2.01 -30.81
C LYS A 89 -4.68 2.78 -30.46
N GLY A 90 -4.40 2.98 -29.18
CA GLY A 90 -3.24 3.69 -28.66
C GLY A 90 -2.28 2.76 -27.94
N GLY A 91 -1.96 3.11 -26.69
CA GLY A 91 -1.17 2.28 -25.79
C GLY A 91 -2.04 1.44 -24.85
N CYS A 92 -1.59 0.22 -24.56
CA CYS A 92 -2.19 -0.67 -23.57
C CYS A 92 -1.18 -0.96 -22.46
N TRP A 93 -1.63 -1.01 -21.21
CA TRP A 93 -0.78 -1.38 -20.07
C TRP A 93 -1.59 -2.06 -18.97
N VAL A 94 -0.93 -2.87 -18.15
CA VAL A 94 -1.49 -3.37 -16.89
C VAL A 94 -1.29 -2.32 -15.81
N VAL A 95 -2.33 -1.96 -15.08
CA VAL A 95 -2.22 -1.04 -13.93
C VAL A 95 -1.81 -1.83 -12.70
N ILE A 96 -0.75 -1.38 -12.01
CA ILE A 96 -0.12 -2.09 -10.91
C ILE A 96 -0.17 -1.29 -9.61
N ILE A 97 -0.59 -1.94 -8.52
CA ILE A 97 -0.33 -1.45 -7.16
C ILE A 97 0.95 -2.11 -6.64
N TRP A 98 1.91 -1.27 -6.25
CA TRP A 98 3.12 -1.71 -5.57
C TRP A 98 3.60 -0.64 -4.58
N ASN A 99 3.06 -0.67 -3.36
CA ASN A 99 3.31 0.35 -2.36
C ASN A 99 4.76 0.35 -1.86
N ALA A 100 5.39 -0.83 -1.74
CA ALA A 100 6.79 -0.94 -1.36
C ALA A 100 7.72 -0.19 -2.34
N GLY A 101 7.42 -0.24 -3.65
CA GLY A 101 8.12 0.55 -4.66
C GLY A 101 7.98 2.06 -4.43
N ASN A 102 6.80 2.55 -4.06
CA ASN A 102 6.59 3.99 -3.77
C ASN A 102 7.23 4.43 -2.44
N ILE A 103 7.25 3.57 -1.42
CA ILE A 103 7.98 3.82 -0.17
C ILE A 103 9.47 3.96 -0.46
N PHE A 104 10.03 3.06 -1.27
CA PHE A 104 11.41 3.14 -1.72
C PHE A 104 11.68 4.44 -2.49
N ARG A 105 10.83 4.80 -3.46
CA ARG A 105 10.97 6.07 -4.21
C ARG A 105 11.01 7.28 -3.28
N LYS A 106 10.11 7.33 -2.29
CA LYS A 106 10.07 8.41 -1.30
C LYS A 106 11.35 8.48 -0.46
N LYS A 107 11.96 7.34 -0.08
CA LYS A 107 13.25 7.28 0.63
C LYS A 107 14.37 8.03 -0.12
N TYR A 108 14.32 8.04 -1.45
CA TYR A 108 15.30 8.72 -2.30
C TYR A 108 14.80 10.07 -2.85
N GLY A 109 13.76 10.66 -2.25
CA GLY A 109 13.24 11.96 -2.66
C GLY A 109 12.53 11.97 -4.02
N LEU A 110 12.24 10.80 -4.60
CA LEU A 110 11.52 10.69 -5.86
C LEU A 110 10.02 10.88 -5.65
N CYS A 111 9.36 11.49 -6.64
CA CYS A 111 7.92 11.66 -6.66
C CYS A 111 7.19 10.30 -6.62
N PHE A 112 5.98 10.31 -6.04
CA PHE A 112 5.06 9.18 -6.13
C PHE A 112 4.79 8.80 -7.58
N LYS A 113 4.68 7.49 -7.87
CA LYS A 113 4.46 6.96 -9.21
C LYS A 113 3.35 5.92 -9.22
N GLN A 114 2.52 5.97 -10.25
CA GLN A 114 1.59 4.89 -10.56
C GLN A 114 2.30 3.88 -11.46
N PHE A 115 2.46 2.67 -10.95
CA PHE A 115 3.18 1.62 -11.64
C PHE A 115 2.31 0.95 -12.70
N HIS A 116 2.96 0.49 -13.75
CA HIS A 116 2.30 -0.20 -14.84
C HIS A 116 3.28 -1.15 -15.54
N ILE A 117 2.72 -2.10 -16.29
CA ILE A 117 3.44 -2.94 -17.25
C ILE A 117 2.93 -2.57 -18.64
N THR A 118 3.79 -2.02 -19.50
CA THR A 118 3.41 -1.69 -20.88
C THR A 118 3.20 -2.97 -21.69
N LEU A 119 2.04 -3.10 -22.33
CA LEU A 119 1.69 -4.26 -23.19
C LEU A 119 1.90 -3.96 -24.68
N SER A 120 1.76 -2.70 -25.09
CA SER A 120 1.89 -2.27 -26.49
C SER A 120 3.29 -1.79 -26.85
N ASN A 121 3.69 -1.97 -28.11
CA ASN A 121 4.95 -1.40 -28.64
C ASN A 121 4.93 0.13 -28.72
N ASN A 122 3.74 0.73 -28.82
CA ASN A 122 3.58 2.18 -28.74
C ASN A 122 3.60 2.61 -27.27
N ASP A 123 4.76 3.09 -26.81
CA ASP A 123 4.90 3.71 -25.49
C ASP A 123 4.76 5.23 -25.62
N ASP A 124 3.52 5.69 -25.55
CA ASP A 124 3.24 7.11 -25.41
C ASP A 124 3.30 7.49 -23.92
N HIS A 125 4.36 8.19 -23.54
CA HIS A 125 4.59 8.66 -22.17
C HIS A 125 3.64 9.79 -21.73
N SER A 126 2.90 10.40 -22.66
CA SER A 126 1.91 11.45 -22.34
C SER A 126 0.58 10.89 -21.83
N LEU A 127 0.33 9.60 -22.06
CA LEU A 127 -0.91 8.95 -21.62
C LEU A 127 -0.95 8.83 -20.11
N ASN A 128 -2.16 9.01 -19.56
CA ASN A 128 -2.40 8.82 -18.14
C ASN A 128 -2.36 7.33 -17.81
N LYS A 129 -1.26 6.83 -17.23
CA LYS A 129 -1.09 5.40 -16.87
C LYS A 129 -1.53 5.09 -15.44
N SER A 130 -2.51 5.83 -14.94
CA SER A 130 -3.03 5.72 -13.57
C SER A 130 -4.18 4.72 -13.42
N LEU A 131 -4.68 4.56 -12.20
CA LEU A 131 -5.95 3.90 -11.88
C LEU A 131 -7.13 4.41 -12.72
N TYR A 132 -7.13 5.69 -13.09
CA TYR A 132 -8.19 6.29 -13.92
C TYR A 132 -8.17 5.84 -15.38
N SER A 133 -7.15 5.06 -15.78
CA SER A 133 -7.02 4.54 -17.13
C SER A 133 -7.59 3.15 -17.34
N LEU A 134 -8.06 2.51 -16.26
CA LEU A 134 -8.65 1.16 -16.31
C LEU A 134 -9.88 1.14 -17.25
N ARG A 135 -9.91 0.17 -18.16
CA ARG A 135 -10.98 0.00 -19.17
C ARG A 135 -12.16 -0.78 -18.64
N ASP A 136 -11.88 -1.87 -17.96
CA ASP A 136 -12.93 -2.64 -17.32
C ASP A 136 -13.53 -1.79 -16.21
N ILE A 137 -14.83 -1.93 -15.98
CA ILE A 137 -15.49 -1.26 -14.86
C ILE A 137 -14.79 -1.77 -13.61
N PHE A 138 -13.89 -0.95 -13.08
CA PHE A 138 -13.20 -1.18 -11.84
C PHE A 138 -14.25 -1.16 -10.74
N SER A 139 -14.90 -2.31 -10.53
CA SER A 139 -15.92 -2.45 -9.52
C SER A 139 -15.22 -2.71 -8.21
N ILE A 140 -15.27 -1.71 -7.33
CA ILE A 140 -14.69 -1.79 -5.99
C ILE A 140 -15.25 -3.03 -5.24
N GLU A 141 -16.49 -3.41 -5.53
CA GLU A 141 -17.21 -4.57 -4.98
C GLU A 141 -16.53 -5.93 -5.25
N ASN A 142 -15.69 -6.01 -6.29
CA ASN A 142 -14.98 -7.23 -6.67
C ASN A 142 -13.57 -7.32 -6.05
N LEU A 143 -13.09 -6.25 -5.42
CA LEU A 143 -11.75 -6.22 -4.85
C LEU A 143 -11.68 -7.02 -3.55
N ASN A 144 -10.65 -7.84 -3.39
CA ASN A 144 -10.42 -8.53 -2.11
C ASN A 144 -9.83 -7.57 -1.06
N LEU A 145 -9.86 -8.00 0.20
CA LEU A 145 -9.36 -7.25 1.35
C LEU A 145 -7.93 -6.72 1.17
N ASN A 146 -7.02 -7.53 0.61
CA ASN A 146 -5.63 -7.13 0.43
C ASN A 146 -5.48 -6.01 -0.60
N ILE A 147 -6.23 -6.07 -1.70
CA ILE A 147 -6.18 -5.01 -2.71
C ILE A 147 -6.76 -3.70 -2.16
N ILE A 148 -7.86 -3.76 -1.40
CA ILE A 148 -8.46 -2.57 -0.78
C ILE A 148 -7.49 -1.93 0.22
N ASP A 149 -6.87 -2.72 1.09
CA ASP A 149 -5.85 -2.26 2.04
C ASP A 149 -4.68 -1.57 1.32
N HIS A 150 -4.19 -2.17 0.23
CA HIS A 150 -3.14 -1.56 -0.58
C HIS A 150 -3.59 -0.33 -1.36
N LEU A 151 -4.86 -0.21 -1.73
CA LEU A 151 -5.41 1.03 -2.31
C LEU A 151 -5.47 2.15 -1.28
N VAL A 152 -5.93 1.85 -0.05
CA VAL A 152 -5.89 2.82 1.06
C VAL A 152 -4.47 3.34 1.25
N LEU A 153 -3.49 2.45 1.31
CA LEU A 153 -2.09 2.85 1.46
C LEU A 153 -1.59 3.68 0.26
N LEU A 154 -1.92 3.26 -0.96
CA LEU A 154 -1.54 3.98 -2.18
C LEU A 154 -2.03 5.43 -2.17
N TYR A 155 -3.31 5.65 -1.83
CA TYR A 155 -3.89 6.99 -1.78
C TYR A 155 -3.35 7.82 -0.63
N ASN A 156 -2.99 7.21 0.51
CA ASN A 156 -2.28 7.93 1.57
C ASN A 156 -0.87 8.35 1.15
N LEU A 157 -0.12 7.49 0.45
CA LEU A 157 1.21 7.80 -0.06
C LEU A 157 1.20 8.94 -1.10
N SER A 158 0.08 9.13 -1.80
CA SER A 158 -0.13 10.20 -2.77
C SER A 158 -0.88 11.41 -2.22
N ASN A 159 -1.12 11.48 -0.89
CA ASN A 159 -1.88 12.54 -0.21
C ASN A 159 -3.32 12.75 -0.73
N GLN A 160 -3.95 11.70 -1.27
CA GLN A 160 -5.32 11.71 -1.76
C GLN A 160 -6.28 11.11 -0.72
N TYR A 161 -6.42 11.79 0.42
CA TYR A 161 -7.12 11.25 1.59
C TYR A 161 -8.61 10.96 1.35
N ASP A 162 -9.29 11.78 0.54
CA ASP A 162 -10.69 11.55 0.18
C ASP A 162 -10.90 10.23 -0.55
N GLN A 163 -9.97 9.87 -1.44
CA GLN A 163 -10.01 8.58 -2.13
C GLN A 163 -9.71 7.44 -1.17
N ALA A 164 -8.71 7.59 -0.28
CA ALA A 164 -8.42 6.59 0.74
C ALA A 164 -9.66 6.30 1.62
N LEU A 165 -10.45 7.32 1.95
CA LEU A 165 -11.65 7.18 2.78
C LEU A 165 -12.74 6.32 2.10
N ILE A 166 -12.87 6.36 0.78
CA ILE A 166 -13.80 5.50 0.03
C ILE A 166 -13.45 4.03 0.26
N TYR A 167 -12.18 3.66 0.06
CA TYR A 167 -11.73 2.27 0.24
C TYR A 167 -11.73 1.81 1.69
N VAL A 168 -11.44 2.72 2.63
CA VAL A 168 -11.61 2.45 4.05
C VAL A 168 -13.05 2.09 4.37
N ARG A 169 -14.04 2.88 3.89
CA ARG A 169 -15.46 2.58 4.08
C ARG A 169 -15.85 1.22 3.50
N GLU A 170 -15.34 0.89 2.31
CA GLU A 170 -15.58 -0.40 1.68
C GLU A 170 -14.99 -1.56 2.49
N MET A 171 -13.78 -1.40 3.03
CA MET A 171 -13.17 -2.39 3.92
C MET A 171 -14.01 -2.63 5.17
N CYS A 172 -14.52 -1.54 5.75
CA CYS A 172 -15.39 -1.55 6.91
C CYS A 172 -16.75 -2.24 6.66
N ILE A 173 -17.34 -2.05 5.49
CA ILE A 173 -18.65 -2.63 5.16
C ILE A 173 -18.51 -4.11 4.81
N ARG A 174 -17.50 -4.46 4.02
CA ARG A 174 -17.39 -5.78 3.38
C ARG A 174 -16.52 -6.77 4.13
N PHE A 175 -15.55 -6.29 4.90
CA PHE A 175 -14.66 -7.11 5.72
C PHE A 175 -14.73 -6.74 7.20
N PRO A 176 -15.96 -6.68 7.77
CA PRO A 176 -16.22 -6.16 9.10
C PRO A 176 -15.36 -6.80 10.19
N ASP A 177 -15.02 -8.08 10.05
CA ASP A 177 -14.43 -8.90 11.10
C ASP A 177 -12.93 -9.17 10.87
N SER A 178 -12.27 -8.37 10.01
CA SER A 178 -10.82 -8.49 9.80
C SER A 178 -10.04 -7.53 10.70
N GLU A 179 -8.88 -7.98 11.21
CA GLU A 179 -7.94 -7.11 11.94
C GLU A 179 -7.50 -5.89 11.10
N LYS A 180 -7.42 -6.05 9.77
CA LYS A 180 -7.15 -4.95 8.84
C LYS A 180 -8.27 -3.92 8.82
N ALA A 181 -9.53 -4.36 8.92
CA ALA A 181 -10.65 -3.45 9.05
C ALA A 181 -10.55 -2.64 10.35
N MET A 182 -10.06 -3.23 11.46
CA MET A 182 -9.80 -2.50 12.71
C MET A 182 -8.87 -1.30 12.51
N LEU A 183 -7.74 -1.50 11.83
CA LEU A 183 -6.80 -0.42 11.49
C LEU A 183 -7.42 0.59 10.53
N ALA A 184 -8.24 0.14 9.58
CA ALA A 184 -9.01 1.03 8.71
C ALA A 184 -10.01 1.89 9.47
N TYR A 185 -10.75 1.33 10.42
CA TYR A 185 -11.69 2.08 11.25
C TYR A 185 -10.93 3.14 12.07
N ALA A 186 -9.77 2.80 12.65
CA ALA A 186 -8.94 3.77 13.35
C ALA A 186 -8.46 4.90 12.43
N ARG A 187 -8.02 4.55 11.21
CA ARG A 187 -7.64 5.54 10.19
C ARG A 187 -8.84 6.37 9.73
N ALA A 188 -10.01 5.76 9.53
CA ALA A 188 -11.25 6.44 9.19
C ALA A 188 -11.57 7.50 10.24
N MET A 189 -11.52 7.14 11.52
CA MET A 189 -11.81 8.07 12.60
C MET A 189 -10.83 9.24 12.61
N HIS A 190 -9.53 9.01 12.40
CA HIS A 190 -8.56 10.09 12.32
C HIS A 190 -8.84 11.05 11.15
N LEU A 191 -9.23 10.51 9.98
CA LEU A 191 -9.56 11.33 8.80
C LEU A 191 -10.93 12.01 8.92
N ILE A 192 -11.88 11.43 9.66
CA ILE A 192 -13.24 11.94 9.84
C ILE A 192 -13.33 12.96 10.99
N ASP A 193 -12.40 12.91 11.96
CA ASP A 193 -12.31 13.90 13.05
C ASP A 193 -12.22 15.34 12.50
N GLU A 194 -11.58 15.52 11.35
CA GLU A 194 -11.51 16.80 10.62
C GLU A 194 -12.84 17.22 9.96
N GLN A 195 -13.75 16.27 9.73
CA GLN A 195 -15.02 16.47 9.00
C GLN A 195 -16.27 16.41 9.91
N ASN A 196 -16.11 16.13 11.20
CA ASN A 196 -17.16 16.15 12.22
C ASN A 196 -18.40 15.27 11.92
N ASN A 197 -18.21 14.08 11.33
CA ASN A 197 -19.30 13.16 11.00
C ASN A 197 -19.54 12.11 12.10
N GLU A 198 -20.33 12.48 13.11
CA GLU A 198 -20.59 11.66 14.31
C GLU A 198 -21.15 10.26 14.01
N LYS A 199 -22.00 10.10 12.98
CA LYS A 199 -22.59 8.79 12.64
C LYS A 199 -21.55 7.78 12.17
N ILE A 200 -20.61 8.23 11.33
CA ILE A 200 -19.55 7.35 10.82
C ILE A 200 -18.53 7.09 11.92
N GLN A 201 -18.22 8.08 12.76
CA GLN A 201 -17.37 7.88 13.94
C GLN A 201 -17.96 6.82 14.88
N GLU A 202 -19.25 6.92 15.22
CA GLU A 202 -19.95 5.94 16.06
C GLU A 202 -19.98 4.54 15.44
N TYR A 203 -20.14 4.45 14.12
CA TYR A 203 -20.05 3.18 13.41
C TYR A 203 -18.64 2.59 13.46
N CYS A 204 -17.61 3.37 13.12
CA CYS A 204 -16.22 2.92 13.20
C CYS A 204 -15.89 2.46 14.61
N TYR A 205 -16.29 3.23 15.60
CA TYR A 205 -16.14 2.90 17.01
C TYR A 205 -16.75 1.55 17.40
N LYS A 206 -18.04 1.32 17.09
CA LYS A 206 -18.71 0.02 17.34
C LYS A 206 -18.03 -1.15 16.67
N ARG A 207 -17.43 -0.92 15.50
CA ARG A 207 -16.76 -1.98 14.75
C ARG A 207 -15.36 -2.27 15.27
N ILE A 208 -14.60 -1.26 15.73
CA ILE A 208 -13.33 -1.51 16.44
C ILE A 208 -13.63 -2.29 17.74
N LEU A 209 -14.74 -1.99 18.44
CA LEU A 209 -15.20 -2.77 19.61
C LEU A 209 -15.41 -4.23 19.29
N ASN A 210 -16.13 -4.49 18.20
CA ASN A 210 -16.39 -5.84 17.74
C ASN A 210 -15.09 -6.57 17.33
N CYS A 211 -14.18 -5.90 16.62
CA CYS A 211 -12.89 -6.47 16.23
C CYS A 211 -12.05 -6.84 17.46
N ALA A 212 -11.98 -5.94 18.43
CA ALA A 212 -11.19 -6.16 19.62
C ALA A 212 -11.77 -7.20 20.57
N SER A 213 -13.10 -7.35 20.63
CA SER A 213 -13.72 -8.45 21.40
C SER A 213 -13.44 -9.83 20.79
N ASN A 214 -13.13 -9.90 19.50
CA ASN A 214 -13.07 -11.16 18.76
C ASN A 214 -11.67 -11.58 18.30
N TYR A 215 -10.71 -10.65 18.10
CA TYR A 215 -9.48 -10.96 17.37
C TYR A 215 -8.18 -10.41 17.98
N THR A 216 -8.16 -9.22 18.59
CA THR A 216 -6.91 -8.54 18.97
C THR A 216 -7.09 -7.53 20.10
N GLU A 217 -6.02 -7.22 20.84
CA GLU A 217 -6.05 -6.10 21.79
C GLU A 217 -6.06 -4.74 21.08
N TRP A 218 -6.50 -3.71 21.80
CA TRP A 218 -6.60 -2.33 21.32
C TRP A 218 -5.23 -1.65 21.23
N GLU A 219 -5.16 -0.52 20.53
CA GLU A 219 -3.92 0.24 20.34
C GLU A 219 -2.92 -0.49 19.41
N CYS A 220 -1.66 -0.06 19.40
CA CYS A 220 -0.60 -0.62 18.58
C CYS A 220 0.01 -1.84 19.27
N LEU A 221 -0.81 -2.77 19.75
CA LEU A 221 -0.35 -3.98 20.43
C LEU A 221 -0.13 -5.08 19.40
N PHE A 222 1.12 -5.56 19.33
CA PHE A 222 1.52 -6.59 18.38
C PHE A 222 2.14 -7.77 19.12
N GLY A 223 1.86 -8.98 18.66
CA GLY A 223 2.69 -10.13 18.93
C GLY A 223 4.09 -9.94 18.35
N LYS A 224 5.09 -10.60 18.96
CA LYS A 224 6.50 -10.55 18.50
C LYS A 224 6.65 -10.78 16.99
N ASN A 225 5.91 -11.75 16.46
CA ASN A 225 6.00 -12.16 15.06
C ASN A 225 5.20 -11.23 14.13
N GLU A 226 4.21 -10.50 14.63
CA GLU A 226 3.38 -9.58 13.85
C GLU A 226 4.13 -8.27 13.59
N LEU A 227 4.87 -7.79 14.60
CA LEU A 227 5.67 -6.58 14.49
C LEU A 227 6.75 -6.69 13.39
N GLU A 228 7.32 -7.88 13.21
CA GLU A 228 8.34 -8.18 12.20
C GLU A 228 7.75 -8.24 10.77
N GLN A 229 6.45 -8.50 10.64
CA GLN A 229 5.76 -8.53 9.35
C GLN A 229 5.40 -7.13 8.83
N ILE A 230 5.51 -6.10 9.66
CA ILE A 230 5.17 -4.73 9.31
C ILE A 230 6.41 -4.04 8.71
N PRO A 231 6.37 -3.63 7.42
CA PRO A 231 7.49 -2.94 6.79
C PRO A 231 7.90 -1.67 7.55
N GLU A 232 9.21 -1.43 7.69
CA GLU A 232 9.75 -0.32 8.50
C GLU A 232 9.19 1.07 8.10
N GLY A 233 8.98 1.28 6.80
CA GLY A 233 8.39 2.52 6.27
C GLY A 233 6.91 2.72 6.61
N LEU A 234 6.20 1.66 7.04
CA LEU A 234 4.80 1.71 7.46
C LEU A 234 4.65 1.86 8.97
N LYS A 235 5.65 1.46 9.76
CA LYS A 235 5.64 1.52 11.22
C LYS A 235 5.30 2.92 11.74
N ILE A 236 5.86 3.99 11.16
CA ILE A 236 5.56 5.38 11.59
C ILE A 236 4.07 5.74 11.47
N ASN A 237 3.38 5.25 10.43
CA ASN A 237 1.98 5.59 10.21
C ASN A 237 1.02 4.65 10.95
N LEU A 238 1.39 3.37 11.04
CA LEU A 238 0.57 2.34 11.68
C LEU A 238 0.71 2.37 13.21
N PHE A 239 1.87 2.79 13.72
CA PHE A 239 2.14 2.84 15.16
C PHE A 239 1.82 4.21 15.76
N MET A 240 1.38 5.18 14.96
CA MET A 240 0.97 6.47 15.47
C MET A 240 -0.05 6.26 16.61
N PRO A 241 0.22 6.79 17.80
CA PRO A 241 -0.70 6.66 18.91
C PRO A 241 -2.04 7.27 18.49
N TRP A 242 -3.13 6.59 18.81
CA TRP A 242 -4.46 7.12 18.55
C TRP A 242 -4.61 8.49 19.21
N THR A 243 -5.45 9.37 18.67
CA THR A 243 -5.65 10.70 19.27
C THR A 243 -6.16 10.55 20.71
N SER A 244 -5.89 11.56 21.54
CA SER A 244 -6.38 11.57 22.93
C SER A 244 -7.89 11.43 23.00
N THR A 245 -8.62 12.02 22.03
CA THR A 245 -10.07 11.89 21.89
C THR A 245 -10.51 10.44 21.71
N ILE A 246 -9.86 9.72 20.79
CA ILE A 246 -10.16 8.30 20.53
C ILE A 246 -9.81 7.45 21.76
N ARG A 247 -8.63 7.66 22.35
CA ARG A 247 -8.21 6.92 23.55
C ARG A 247 -9.14 7.16 24.73
N GLN A 248 -9.54 8.40 24.99
CA GLN A 248 -10.42 8.72 26.11
C GLN A 248 -11.80 8.10 25.95
N ARG A 249 -12.36 8.08 24.72
CA ARG A 249 -13.62 7.38 24.46
C ARG A 249 -13.53 5.89 24.75
N PHE A 250 -12.46 5.22 24.31
CA PHE A 250 -12.28 3.79 24.59
C PHE A 250 -12.02 3.49 26.07
N ILE A 251 -11.27 4.34 26.78
CA ILE A 251 -11.07 4.23 28.23
C ILE A 251 -12.41 4.30 28.98
N ASN A 252 -13.32 5.19 28.55
CA ASN A 252 -14.63 5.33 29.19
C ASN A 252 -15.51 4.08 29.01
N ILE A 253 -15.38 3.34 27.91
CA ILE A 253 -16.10 2.06 27.74
C ILE A 253 -15.52 0.99 28.66
N TYR A 254 -14.20 0.94 28.83
CA TYR A 254 -13.58 -0.05 29.73
C TYR A 254 -14.09 0.10 31.16
N SER A 255 -14.35 1.33 31.60
CA SER A 255 -14.97 1.58 32.89
C SER A 255 -16.45 1.18 32.96
N GLU A 256 -17.15 1.06 31.83
CA GLU A 256 -18.61 0.86 31.78
C GLU A 256 -19.04 -0.56 31.32
N GLU A 257 -18.37 -1.18 30.34
CA GLU A 257 -18.83 -2.40 29.67
C GLU A 257 -17.95 -3.65 29.93
N GLN A 258 -16.80 -3.54 30.61
CA GLN A 258 -15.84 -4.63 30.88
C GLN A 258 -15.82 -5.75 29.81
N PRO A 259 -15.37 -5.46 28.56
CA PRO A 259 -15.25 -6.49 27.55
C PRO A 259 -14.35 -7.62 28.06
N GLN A 260 -14.94 -8.82 28.21
CA GLN A 260 -14.22 -9.99 28.72
C GLN A 260 -13.21 -10.45 27.68
N PHE A 261 -11.96 -10.40 28.11
CA PHE A 261 -10.77 -10.92 27.48
C PHE A 261 -11.01 -12.30 26.85
N SER A 262 -10.86 -12.40 25.53
CA SER A 262 -10.78 -13.68 24.82
C SER A 262 -9.39 -13.81 24.19
N GLN A 263 -8.35 -13.83 25.01
CA GLN A 263 -7.09 -14.41 24.53
C GLN A 263 -7.25 -15.93 24.47
N LYS A 264 -6.82 -16.53 23.34
CA LYS A 264 -6.15 -17.84 23.46
C LYS A 264 -4.87 -17.57 24.25
N ALA A 265 -4.86 -17.99 25.51
CA ALA A 265 -3.80 -17.73 26.48
C ALA A 265 -2.38 -17.93 25.90
N HIS A 266 -1.45 -17.03 26.29
CA HIS A 266 0.01 -17.15 26.23
C HIS A 266 0.80 -16.48 25.08
N HIS A 267 0.42 -15.28 24.61
CA HIS A 267 1.33 -14.49 23.77
C HIS A 267 1.74 -13.17 24.44
N HIS A 268 3.05 -12.93 24.50
CA HIS A 268 3.61 -11.66 24.95
C HIS A 268 3.37 -10.59 23.88
N LEU A 269 2.68 -9.52 24.27
CA LEU A 269 2.42 -8.37 23.41
C LEU A 269 3.46 -7.27 23.67
N LEU A 270 3.78 -6.55 22.59
CA LEU A 270 4.69 -5.42 22.60
C LEU A 270 3.92 -4.16 22.27
N VAL A 271 4.14 -3.10 23.06
CA VAL A 271 3.81 -1.72 22.67
C VAL A 271 5.03 -1.13 21.98
N PRO A 272 4.97 -0.77 20.70
CA PRO A 272 6.07 -0.12 20.00
C PRO A 272 6.31 1.26 20.58
N PHE A 273 7.51 1.49 21.11
CA PHE A 273 7.93 2.79 21.61
C PHE A 273 8.21 3.74 20.44
N ILE A 274 7.32 4.71 20.21
CA ILE A 274 7.63 5.87 19.36
C ILE A 274 8.24 6.93 20.26
N GLY A 275 9.55 7.13 20.14
CA GLY A 275 10.24 8.24 20.79
C GLY A 275 9.59 9.57 20.39
N PRO A 276 9.55 10.57 21.30
CA PRO A 276 9.04 11.89 20.95
C PRO A 276 9.76 12.38 19.69
N ARG A 277 8.98 12.90 18.72
CA ARG A 277 9.52 13.54 17.52
C ARG A 277 10.68 14.42 17.97
N GLN A 278 11.88 14.16 17.48
CA GLN A 278 12.89 15.20 17.44
C GLN A 278 12.28 16.28 16.56
N THR A 279 11.63 17.26 17.20
CA THR A 279 11.35 18.54 16.57
C THR A 279 12.71 19.04 16.13
N ASN A 280 12.96 18.98 14.82
CA ASN A 280 14.06 19.70 14.20
C ASN A 280 13.83 21.19 14.47
N GLN A 281 14.26 21.65 15.65
CA GLN A 281 14.74 23.00 15.83
C GLN A 281 16.07 23.04 15.08
N ASN A 282 16.00 23.33 13.79
CA ASN A 282 17.02 23.93 12.93
C ASN A 282 16.62 23.66 11.48
N LEU A 283 15.78 24.55 10.95
CA LEU A 283 15.85 25.20 9.63
C LEU A 283 14.63 26.11 9.46
#